data_AF-A0A7X7LDS2-F1
#
_entry.id   AF-A0A7X7LDS2-F1
#
_cell.length_a   1.000
_cell.length_b   1.000
_cell.length_c   1.000
_cell.angle_alpha   90.00
_cell.angle_beta   90.00
_cell.angle_gamma   90.00
#
_symmetry.space_group_name_H-M   'P 1'
#
loop_
_entity.id
_entity.type
_entity.pdbx_description
1 polymer ?
#
loop_
_entity_poly.entity_id
_entity_poly.type
_entity_poly.pdbx_seq_one_letter_code
_entity_poly.pdbx_strand_id
1 'polypeptide(L)'
;MKTIAIAMAVTAVLSLCALGAEPERFNNTICPVMGTKIPFTAEGSKSFIVHEGIRYEFCCPGCDATFKEDPAKCLAKLPNNGKIVDLGNALCPVMGGKVDKNVSVVYNGTRVHFCCPDCIKTFTADPEKYLKIAREKMNPAPEPSLTVAP
;
A
#
# COMPACT_ATOMS: atom_id res chain seq x y z
N MET A 1 -34.34 -45.68 33.77
CA MET A 1 -33.38 -45.37 34.85
C MET A 1 -32.09 -46.12 34.50
N LYS A 2 -30.98 -45.52 34.07
CA LYS A 2 -30.32 -44.29 34.49
C LYS A 2 -29.70 -43.55 33.28
N THR A 3 -29.97 -42.26 33.22
CA THR A 3 -29.18 -41.20 32.62
C THR A 3 -27.81 -41.08 33.33
N ILE A 4 -26.76 -40.57 32.66
CA ILE A 4 -25.61 -39.74 33.12
C ILE A 4 -24.58 -39.76 31.96
N ALA A 5 -24.60 -38.77 31.07
CA ALA A 5 -23.86 -37.49 31.10
C ALA A 5 -22.34 -37.65 30.81
N ILE A 6 -21.93 -37.35 29.58
CA ILE A 6 -21.23 -36.11 29.15
C ILE A 6 -19.80 -36.02 29.70
N ALA A 7 -18.84 -36.23 28.81
CA ALA A 7 -17.54 -35.55 28.85
C ALA A 7 -17.01 -35.44 27.41
N MET A 8 -17.69 -34.62 26.58
CA MET A 8 -17.04 -34.09 25.38
C MET A 8 -16.04 -33.05 25.86
N ALA A 9 -14.79 -33.45 26.01
CA ALA A 9 -13.67 -32.53 26.06
C ALA A 9 -13.60 -31.84 24.69
N VAL A 10 -14.32 -30.72 24.57
CA VAL A 10 -14.09 -29.74 23.50
C VAL A 10 -12.73 -29.13 23.83
N THR A 11 -11.66 -29.79 23.40
CA THR A 11 -10.39 -29.13 23.16
C THR A 11 -10.68 -28.10 22.08
N ALA A 12 -11.10 -26.92 22.51
CA ALA A 12 -11.01 -25.71 21.72
C ALA A 12 -9.53 -25.55 21.39
N VAL A 13 -9.11 -26.14 20.27
CA VAL A 13 -7.91 -25.71 19.58
C VAL A 13 -8.22 -24.27 19.24
N LEU A 14 -7.65 -23.39 20.05
CA LEU A 14 -7.63 -21.96 19.88
C LEU A 14 -7.14 -21.75 18.45
N SER A 15 -8.08 -21.51 17.53
CA SER A 15 -7.76 -21.01 16.21
C SER A 15 -7.28 -19.59 16.44
N LEU A 16 -6.00 -19.47 16.80
CA LEU A 16 -5.24 -18.25 16.67
C LEU A 16 -5.04 -18.06 15.17
N CYS A 17 -6.14 -17.76 14.47
CA CYS A 17 -6.06 -16.94 13.28
C CYS A 17 -5.39 -15.66 13.79
N ALA A 18 -4.06 -15.57 13.62
CA ALA A 18 -3.44 -14.28 13.45
C ALA A 18 -4.36 -13.54 12.49
N LEU A 19 -5.01 -12.49 12.98
CA LEU A 19 -5.79 -11.56 12.19
C LEU A 19 -4.88 -11.21 11.02
N GLY A 20 -5.14 -11.83 9.87
CA GLY A 20 -4.27 -11.81 8.71
C GLY A 20 -4.34 -10.40 8.16
N ALA A 21 -3.50 -9.52 8.70
CA ALA A 21 -3.28 -8.21 8.12
C ALA A 21 -2.85 -8.48 6.67
N GLU A 22 -3.72 -8.12 5.74
CA GLU A 22 -3.40 -8.19 4.32
C GLU A 22 -2.09 -7.43 4.11
N PRO A 23 -1.15 -7.97 3.30
CA PRO A 23 0.12 -7.31 3.10
C PRO A 23 -0.11 -5.90 2.57
N GLU A 24 0.58 -4.92 3.17
CA GLU A 24 0.38 -3.53 2.79
C GLU A 24 0.82 -3.34 1.34
N ARG A 25 0.02 -2.66 0.54
CA ARG A 25 0.29 -2.53 -0.89
C ARG A 25 1.12 -1.29 -1.16
N PHE A 26 2.26 -1.47 -1.82
CA PHE A 26 3.08 -0.36 -2.27
C PHE A 26 2.41 0.43 -3.41
N ASN A 27 1.54 -0.23 -4.20
CA ASN A 27 0.81 0.34 -5.32
C ASN A 27 1.74 1.05 -6.33
N ASN A 28 2.82 0.37 -6.72
CA ASN A 28 3.76 0.87 -7.71
C ASN A 28 3.10 0.96 -9.09
N THR A 29 3.29 2.09 -9.77
CA THR A 29 2.88 2.27 -11.18
C THR A 29 3.98 1.94 -12.18
N ILE A 30 5.12 1.42 -11.70
CA ILE A 30 6.26 0.97 -12.49
C ILE A 30 6.68 -0.41 -11.99
N CYS A 31 6.85 -1.38 -12.89
CA CYS A 31 7.37 -2.70 -12.55
C CYS A 31 8.81 -2.60 -12.05
N PRO A 32 9.15 -3.08 -10.83
CA PRO A 32 10.51 -2.97 -10.30
C PRO A 32 11.52 -3.88 -11.03
N VAL A 33 11.05 -4.87 -11.76
CA VAL A 33 11.92 -5.74 -12.58
C VAL A 33 12.10 -5.12 -13.96
N MET A 34 11.01 -4.92 -14.70
CA MET A 34 11.03 -4.53 -16.11
C MET A 34 10.99 -3.02 -16.40
N GLY A 35 10.61 -2.18 -15.44
CA GLY A 35 10.46 -0.73 -15.64
C GLY A 35 9.21 -0.30 -16.42
N THR A 36 8.35 -1.23 -16.83
CA THR A 36 7.11 -0.95 -17.56
C THR A 36 6.03 -0.35 -16.65
N LYS A 37 5.19 0.55 -17.20
CA LYS A 37 4.05 1.14 -16.49
C LYS A 37 3.00 0.08 -16.12
N ILE A 38 2.44 0.22 -14.92
CA ILE A 38 1.37 -0.62 -14.37
C ILE A 38 0.20 0.31 -13.97
N PRO A 39 -1.05 -0.05 -14.27
CA PRO A 39 -2.20 0.73 -13.83
C PRO A 39 -2.35 0.67 -12.30
N PHE A 40 -2.66 1.82 -11.69
CA PHE A 40 -3.06 1.85 -10.28
C PHE A 40 -4.54 1.48 -10.17
N THR A 41 -4.85 0.40 -9.46
CA THR A 41 -6.23 -0.08 -9.25
C THR A 41 -6.50 -0.38 -7.79
N ALA A 42 -7.78 -0.33 -7.41
CA ALA A 42 -8.22 -0.60 -6.04
C ALA A 42 -7.92 -2.04 -5.60
N GLU A 43 -7.92 -3.01 -6.51
CA GLU A 43 -7.69 -4.44 -6.24
C GLU A 43 -6.23 -4.89 -6.50
N GLY A 44 -5.50 -4.12 -7.31
CA GLY A 44 -4.14 -4.41 -7.75
C GLY A 44 -4.05 -5.45 -8.84
N SER A 45 -2.82 -5.73 -9.25
CA SER A 45 -2.49 -6.78 -10.22
C SER A 45 -2.51 -8.18 -9.61
N LYS A 46 -2.90 -9.19 -10.41
CA LYS A 46 -2.76 -10.62 -10.07
C LYS A 46 -1.29 -11.08 -10.07
N SER A 47 -0.40 -10.31 -10.69
CA SER A 47 1.03 -10.58 -10.72
C SER A 47 1.71 -9.70 -9.69
N PHE A 48 2.11 -10.29 -8.56
CA PHE A 48 2.73 -9.56 -7.46
C PHE A 48 3.67 -10.47 -6.65
N ILE A 49 4.49 -9.85 -5.81
CA ILE A 49 5.26 -10.51 -4.76
C ILE A 49 5.07 -9.77 -3.44
N VAL A 50 5.10 -10.51 -2.33
CA VAL A 50 5.19 -9.92 -0.99
C VAL A 50 6.62 -10.05 -0.51
N HIS A 51 7.22 -8.93 -0.10
CA HIS A 51 8.54 -8.87 0.49
C HIS A 51 8.49 -7.95 1.72
N GLU A 52 8.94 -8.45 2.86
CA GLU A 52 8.90 -7.71 4.15
C GLU A 52 7.51 -7.16 4.52
N GLY A 53 6.45 -7.93 4.20
CA GLY A 53 5.06 -7.53 4.48
C GLY A 53 4.48 -6.51 3.50
N ILE A 54 5.26 -6.04 2.53
CA ILE A 54 4.83 -5.12 1.48
C ILE A 54 4.60 -5.88 0.18
N ARG A 55 3.45 -5.66 -0.45
CA ARG A 55 3.10 -6.19 -1.77
C ARG A 55 3.55 -5.24 -2.87
N TYR A 56 4.36 -5.76 -3.79
CA TYR A 56 4.84 -5.10 -5.01
C TYR A 56 4.23 -5.75 -6.24
N GLU A 57 3.80 -4.93 -7.20
CA GLU A 57 3.09 -5.38 -8.38
C GLU A 57 4.01 -5.51 -9.59
N PHE A 58 3.72 -6.47 -10.46
CA PHE A 58 4.41 -6.68 -11.72
C PHE A 58 3.45 -6.44 -12.90
N CYS A 59 4.03 -6.05 -14.04
CA CYS A 59 3.29 -5.89 -15.29
C CYS A 59 2.79 -7.23 -15.86
N CYS A 60 3.47 -8.33 -15.57
CA CYS A 60 3.13 -9.67 -16.01
C CYS A 60 3.64 -10.74 -15.01
N PRO A 61 3.15 -12.00 -15.09
CA PRO A 61 3.68 -13.10 -14.29
C PRO A 61 5.15 -13.41 -14.63
N GLY A 62 5.90 -13.99 -13.69
CA GLY A 62 7.25 -14.52 -13.92
C GLY A 62 8.41 -13.64 -13.47
N CYS A 63 8.14 -12.47 -12.88
CA CYS A 63 9.17 -11.59 -12.31
C CYS A 63 9.56 -11.95 -10.86
N ASP A 64 8.92 -12.94 -10.24
CA ASP A 64 9.11 -13.26 -8.82
C ASP A 64 10.48 -13.89 -8.53
N ALA A 65 11.00 -14.74 -9.43
CA ALA A 65 12.34 -15.32 -9.30
C ALA A 65 13.42 -14.23 -9.35
N THR A 66 13.40 -13.37 -10.38
CA THR A 66 14.34 -12.26 -10.53
C THR A 66 14.26 -11.27 -9.35
N PHE A 67 13.05 -11.00 -8.84
CA PHE A 67 12.92 -10.15 -7.65
C PHE A 67 13.57 -10.79 -6.42
N LYS A 68 13.42 -12.11 -6.22
CA LYS A 68 14.00 -12.82 -5.06
C LYS A 68 15.52 -12.90 -5.10
N GLU A 69 16.13 -12.90 -6.29
CA GLU A 69 17.60 -12.92 -6.45
C GLU A 69 18.24 -11.64 -5.93
N ASP A 70 17.65 -10.47 -6.22
CA ASP A 70 18.15 -9.18 -5.76
C ASP A 70 17.01 -8.18 -5.50
N PRO A 71 16.30 -8.32 -4.35
CA PRO A 71 15.20 -7.43 -4.00
C PRO A 71 15.66 -5.98 -3.90
N ALA A 72 16.85 -5.73 -3.32
CA ALA A 72 17.37 -4.39 -3.10
C ALA A 72 17.52 -3.62 -4.42
N LYS A 73 18.07 -4.25 -5.46
CA LYS A 73 18.20 -3.64 -6.80
C LYS A 73 16.85 -3.38 -7.46
N CYS A 74 15.88 -4.26 -7.26
CA CYS A 74 14.51 -4.05 -7.75
C CYS A 74 13.83 -2.88 -7.03
N LEU A 75 13.94 -2.81 -5.71
CA LEU A 75 13.32 -1.78 -4.88
C LEU A 75 13.97 -0.41 -5.05
N ALA A 76 15.27 -0.33 -5.33
CA ALA A 76 15.97 0.92 -5.62
C ALA A 76 15.44 1.66 -6.88
N LYS A 77 14.71 0.97 -7.76
CA LYS A 77 14.05 1.58 -8.93
C LYS A 77 12.67 2.17 -8.59
N LEU A 78 12.15 1.89 -7.41
CA LEU A 78 10.88 2.43 -6.95
C LEU A 78 11.11 3.66 -6.07
N PRO A 79 10.12 4.57 -5.96
CA PRO A 79 10.18 5.66 -5.00
C PRO A 79 10.47 5.15 -3.58
N ASN A 80 11.14 5.97 -2.78
CA ASN A 80 11.49 5.64 -1.40
C ASN A 80 12.26 4.31 -1.24
N ASN A 81 12.97 3.86 -2.28
CA ASN A 81 13.64 2.56 -2.34
C ASN A 81 12.72 1.41 -1.92
N GLY A 82 11.47 1.44 -2.35
CA GLY A 82 10.48 0.40 -2.05
C GLY A 82 9.84 0.49 -0.66
N LYS A 83 10.15 1.51 0.15
CA LYS A 83 9.57 1.68 1.48
C LYS A 83 8.29 2.52 1.43
N ILE A 84 7.34 2.18 2.30
CA ILE A 84 6.13 2.98 2.50
C ILE A 84 6.46 4.10 3.48
N VAL A 85 6.28 5.34 3.04
CA VAL A 85 6.48 6.56 3.82
C VAL A 85 5.14 7.23 4.04
N ASP A 86 4.85 7.56 5.30
CA ASP A 86 3.68 8.36 5.62
C ASP A 86 3.91 9.81 5.24
N LEU A 87 3.04 10.36 4.38
CA LEU A 87 3.13 11.75 4.00
C LEU A 87 2.87 12.66 5.21
N GLY A 88 1.99 12.28 6.13
CA GLY A 88 1.70 13.04 7.34
C GLY A 88 0.83 14.29 7.11
N ASN A 89 0.05 14.33 6.02
CA ASN A 89 -0.80 15.47 5.71
C ASN A 89 -1.92 15.65 6.76
N ALA A 90 -2.04 16.85 7.34
CA ALA A 90 -3.08 17.16 8.33
C ALA A 90 -4.44 17.49 7.71
N LEU A 91 -4.44 17.93 6.44
CA LEU A 91 -5.63 18.28 5.67
C LEU A 91 -5.80 17.35 4.48
N CYS A 92 -7.05 17.00 4.19
CA CYS A 92 -7.42 16.20 3.04
C CYS A 92 -7.05 16.95 1.74
N PRO A 93 -6.30 16.33 0.82
CA PRO A 93 -5.92 17.02 -0.41
C PRO A 93 -7.10 17.26 -1.35
N VAL A 94 -8.13 16.41 -1.28
CA VAL A 94 -9.32 16.48 -2.13
C VAL A 94 -10.26 17.61 -1.67
N MET A 95 -10.67 17.59 -0.40
CA MET A 95 -11.70 18.50 0.12
C MET A 95 -11.18 19.56 1.10
N GLY A 96 -9.95 19.45 1.60
CA GLY A 96 -9.37 20.39 2.55
C GLY A 96 -9.80 20.21 4.02
N GLY A 97 -10.73 19.29 4.33
CA GLY A 97 -11.11 18.97 5.71
C GLY A 97 -10.00 18.29 6.52
N LYS A 98 -10.15 18.22 7.84
CA LYS A 98 -9.21 17.50 8.73
C LYS A 98 -9.19 16.01 8.38
N VAL A 99 -8.01 15.41 8.32
CA VAL A 99 -7.86 13.97 7.99
C VAL A 99 -8.33 13.06 9.11
N ASP A 100 -8.84 11.89 8.73
CA ASP A 100 -8.97 10.71 9.57
C ASP A 100 -7.81 9.75 9.25
N LYS A 101 -7.04 9.36 10.26
CA LYS A 101 -5.86 8.50 10.10
C LYS A 101 -6.22 7.07 9.63
N ASN A 102 -7.48 6.68 9.78
CA ASN A 102 -7.96 5.37 9.31
C ASN A 102 -8.37 5.38 7.83
N VAL A 103 -8.45 6.57 7.22
CA VAL A 103 -8.83 6.72 5.81
C VAL A 103 -7.60 7.15 5.04
N SER A 104 -6.87 6.17 4.51
CA SER A 104 -5.64 6.43 3.76
C SER A 104 -5.47 5.50 2.56
N VAL A 105 -4.62 5.92 1.63
CA VAL A 105 -4.18 5.13 0.48
C VAL A 105 -2.68 5.27 0.35
N VAL A 106 -2.00 4.17 0.07
CA VAL A 106 -0.61 4.19 -0.38
C VAL A 106 -0.61 4.29 -1.89
N TYR A 107 0.13 5.25 -2.45
CA TYR A 107 0.36 5.37 -3.88
C TYR A 107 1.86 5.52 -4.12
N ASN A 108 2.46 4.60 -4.89
CA ASN A 108 3.90 4.59 -5.11
C ASN A 108 4.72 4.71 -3.81
N GLY A 109 4.32 3.96 -2.77
CA GLY A 109 4.99 4.00 -1.47
C GLY A 109 4.79 5.26 -0.66
N THR A 110 3.91 6.18 -1.06
CA THR A 110 3.54 7.35 -0.25
C THR A 110 2.14 7.17 0.31
N ARG A 111 1.99 7.12 1.64
CA ARG A 111 0.67 7.04 2.29
C ARG A 111 0.09 8.44 2.41
N VAL A 112 -1.11 8.63 1.88
CA VAL A 112 -1.87 9.89 1.92
C VAL A 112 -3.14 9.66 2.72
N HIS A 113 -3.45 10.58 3.64
CA HIS A 113 -4.64 10.51 4.49
C HIS A 113 -5.76 11.42 3.96
N PHE A 114 -7.00 11.02 4.20
CA PHE A 114 -8.20 11.71 3.73
C PHE A 114 -9.18 11.94 4.87
N CYS A 115 -10.13 12.84 4.67
CA CYS A 115 -11.18 13.11 5.67
C CYS A 115 -12.35 12.11 5.61
N CYS A 116 -12.55 11.42 4.48
CA CYS A 116 -13.62 10.45 4.30
C CYS A 116 -13.31 9.46 3.15
N PRO A 117 -13.93 8.27 3.15
CA PRO A 117 -13.67 7.24 2.14
C PRO A 117 -14.00 7.68 0.70
N ASP A 118 -14.95 8.58 0.49
CA ASP A 118 -15.29 9.04 -0.86
C ASP A 118 -14.15 9.83 -1.53
N CYS A 119 -13.28 10.48 -0.74
CA CYS A 119 -12.09 11.15 -1.26
C CYS A 119 -11.10 10.17 -1.91
N ILE A 120 -11.12 8.89 -1.52
CA ILE A 120 -10.24 7.87 -2.10
C ILE A 120 -10.57 7.68 -3.59
N LYS A 121 -11.85 7.65 -3.97
CA LYS A 121 -12.24 7.49 -5.38
C LYS A 121 -11.74 8.65 -6.23
N THR A 122 -11.89 9.88 -5.72
CA THR A 122 -11.41 11.09 -6.39
C THR A 122 -9.89 11.11 -6.47
N PHE A 123 -9.18 10.69 -5.42
CA PHE A 123 -7.73 10.55 -5.43
C PHE A 123 -7.26 9.53 -6.47
N THR A 124 -7.85 8.34 -6.50
CA THR A 124 -7.48 7.26 -7.42
C THR A 124 -7.66 7.64 -8.90
N ALA A 125 -8.59 8.56 -9.20
CA ALA A 125 -8.78 9.07 -10.56
C ALA A 125 -7.64 9.99 -11.05
N ASP A 126 -6.97 10.70 -10.14
CA ASP A 126 -5.85 11.60 -10.46
C ASP A 126 -4.87 11.72 -9.27
N PRO A 127 -4.13 10.65 -8.95
CA PRO A 127 -3.35 10.57 -7.73
C PRO A 127 -2.19 11.58 -7.72
N GLU A 128 -1.58 11.85 -8.87
CA GLU A 128 -0.47 12.79 -8.99
C GLU A 128 -0.90 14.23 -8.65
N LYS A 129 -2.05 14.69 -9.15
CA LYS A 129 -2.61 16.00 -8.81
C LYS A 129 -2.83 16.17 -7.31
N TYR A 130 -3.49 15.20 -6.67
CA TYR A 130 -3.82 15.33 -5.25
C TYR A 130 -2.61 15.11 -4.35
N LEU A 131 -1.62 14.32 -4.78
CA LEU A 131 -0.36 14.18 -4.06
C LEU A 131 0.44 15.49 -4.07
N LYS A 132 0.44 16.22 -5.20
CA LYS A 132 1.01 17.58 -5.29
C LYS A 132 0.30 18.53 -4.32
N ILE A 133 -1.04 18.56 -4.34
CA ILE A 133 -1.84 19.39 -3.42
C ILE A 133 -1.56 19.03 -1.95
N ALA A 134 -1.44 17.75 -1.62
CA ALA A 134 -1.13 17.29 -0.27
C ALA A 134 0.22 17.84 0.20
N ARG A 135 1.25 17.71 -0.63
CA ARG A 135 2.62 18.20 -0.35
C ARG A 135 2.67 19.72 -0.23
N GLU A 136 1.94 20.45 -1.08
CA GLU A 136 1.86 21.91 -1.02
C GLU A 136 1.18 22.40 0.26
N LYS A 137 0.04 21.79 0.63
CA LYS A 137 -0.71 22.14 1.85
C LYS A 137 -0.01 21.72 3.14
N MET A 138 0.99 20.84 3.05
CA MET A 138 1.80 20.39 4.16
C MET A 138 2.92 21.34 4.54
N ASN A 139 3.13 22.40 3.76
CA ASN A 139 4.38 23.13 3.77
C ASN A 139 4.15 24.64 3.96
N PRO A 140 5.17 25.34 4.45
CA PRO A 140 6.25 25.66 3.53
C PRO A 140 7.45 24.72 3.69
N ALA A 141 7.84 24.07 2.59
CA ALA A 141 9.11 23.41 2.30
C ALA A 141 9.77 22.52 3.38
N PRO A 142 9.87 21.20 3.25
CA PRO A 142 11.11 20.74 2.59
C PRO A 142 10.85 19.70 1.49
N GLU A 143 11.51 19.90 0.34
CA GLU A 143 11.46 18.98 -0.80
C GLU A 143 12.23 17.68 -0.56
N PRO A 144 11.82 16.60 -1.24
CA PRO A 144 12.77 15.77 -1.96
C PRO A 144 12.40 15.66 -3.44
N SER A 145 13.17 16.38 -4.25
CA SER A 145 13.59 16.06 -5.62
C SER A 145 12.72 15.09 -6.43
N LEU A 146 11.75 15.63 -7.15
CA LEU A 146 11.34 15.09 -8.46
C LEU A 146 12.37 15.55 -9.51
N THR A 147 13.61 15.07 -9.40
CA THR A 147 14.51 15.04 -10.56
C THR A 147 14.19 13.77 -11.32
N VAL A 148 13.16 13.83 -12.16
CA VAL A 148 13.09 12.94 -13.32
C VAL A 148 14.26 13.36 -14.21
N ALA A 149 15.22 12.46 -14.42
CA ALA A 149 16.36 12.69 -15.30
C ALA A 149 16.76 11.41 -16.04
N PRO A 150 17.29 11.52 -17.26
CA PRO A 150 16.88 12.39 -18.38
C PRO A 150 15.79 11.75 -19.26
#